data_AF-A0A3B0YI00-F1
#
_entry.id   AF-A0A3B0YI00-F1
#
_cell.length_a   1.000
_cell.length_b   1.000
_cell.length_c   1.000
_cell.angle_alpha   90.00
_cell.angle_beta   90.00
_cell.angle_gamma   90.00
#
_symmetry.space_group_name_H-M   'P 1'
#
loop_
_entity.id
_entity.type
_entity.pdbx_description
1 polymer ?
#
loop_
_entity_poly.entity_id
_entity_poly.type
_entity_poly.pdbx_seq_one_letter_code
_entity_poly.pdbx_strand_id
1 'polypeptide(L)' 'MAVSSTQLVEVLERRGIAYSSDLQSDLHISQATVSRLLKAAGRRIYRLGKGRNTRYSLLHPLF' A
#
# COMPACT_ATOMS: atom_id res chain seq x y z
N MET A 1 -17.77 6.44 -4.04
CA MET A 1 -17.42 5.28 -3.19
C MET A 1 -16.11 5.60 -2.48
N ALA A 2 -16.00 5.34 -1.17
CA ALA A 2 -14.75 5.56 -0.43
C ALA A 2 -13.78 4.41 -0.70
N VAL A 3 -12.51 4.71 -0.97
CA VAL A 3 -11.48 3.68 -1.16
C VAL A 3 -11.24 2.95 0.17
N SER A 4 -11.26 1.62 0.13
CA SER A 4 -11.13 0.76 1.30
C SER A 4 -9.73 0.13 1.43
N SER A 5 -9.45 -0.44 2.60
CA SER A 5 -8.23 -1.21 2.84
C SER A 5 -8.16 -2.49 1.98
N THR A 6 -9.30 -3.07 1.60
CA THR A 6 -9.36 -4.24 0.70
C THR A 6 -8.82 -3.89 -0.69
N GLN A 7 -9.21 -2.75 -1.25
CA GLN A 7 -8.73 -2.32 -2.57
C GLN A 7 -7.21 -2.03 -2.56
N LEU A 8 -6.67 -1.50 -1.46
CA LEU A 8 -5.24 -1.36 -1.28
C LEU A 8 -4.50 -2.71 -1.31
N VAL A 9 -5.08 -3.73 -0.65
CA VAL A 9 -4.52 -5.08 -0.65
C VAL A 9 -4.52 -5.66 -2.06
N GLU A 10 -5.64 -5.59 -2.79
CA GLU A 10 -5.73 -6.08 -4.18
C GLU A 10 -4.69 -5.43 -5.10
N VAL A 11 -4.45 -4.12 -4.96
CA VAL A 11 -3.40 -3.43 -5.74
C VAL A 11 -2.02 -4.00 -5.41
N LEU A 12 -1.73 -4.23 -4.13
CA LEU A 12 -0.45 -4.77 -3.69
C LEU A 12 -0.29 -6.27 -4.03
N GLU A 13 -1.37 -7.05 -4.07
CA GLU A 13 -1.36 -8.43 -4.59
C GLU A 13 -0.96 -8.44 -6.07
N ARG A 14 -1.55 -7.55 -6.88
CA ARG A 14 -1.23 -7.46 -8.31
C ARG A 14 0.18 -6.96 -8.60
N ARG A 15 0.67 -5.98 -7.84
CA ARG A 15 1.99 -5.35 -8.07
C ARG A 15 3.14 -6.07 -7.37
N GLY A 16 2.87 -6.77 -6.26
CA GLY A 16 3.88 -7.27 -5.34
C GLY A 16 4.52 -6.16 -4.50
N ILE A 17 5.22 -5.22 -5.14
CA ILE A 17 5.91 -4.09 -4.50
C ILE A 17 5.52 -2.79 -5.20
N ALA A 18 5.17 -1.76 -4.42
CA ALA A 18 4.74 -0.46 -4.97
C ALA A 18 5.25 0.72 -4.14
N TYR A 19 5.55 1.85 -4.78
CA TYR A 19 5.73 3.13 -4.10
C TYR A 19 4.39 3.74 -3.70
N SER A 20 4.41 4.72 -2.80
CA SER A 20 3.19 5.48 -2.47
C SER A 20 2.58 6.18 -3.69
N SER A 21 3.39 6.64 -4.64
CA SER A 21 2.94 7.26 -5.90
C SER A 21 2.19 6.29 -6.80
N ASP A 22 2.62 5.03 -6.83
CA ASP A 22 1.96 3.98 -7.62
C ASP A 22 0.57 3.71 -7.05
N LEU A 23 0.47 3.59 -5.72
CA LEU A 23 -0.80 3.39 -5.01
C LEU A 23 -1.77 4.56 -5.21
N GLN A 24 -1.26 5.80 -5.23
CA GLN A 24 -2.06 7.00 -5.52
C GLN A 24 -2.64 6.94 -6.94
N SER A 25 -1.81 6.55 -7.90
CA SER A 25 -2.19 6.49 -9.32
C SER A 25 -3.23 5.39 -9.56
N ASP A 26 -3.00 4.19 -9.01
CA ASP A 26 -3.91 3.06 -9.21
C ASP A 26 -5.28 3.28 -8.55
N LEU A 27 -5.28 3.79 -7.32
CA LEU A 27 -6.49 3.99 -6.55
C LEU A 27 -7.13 5.36 -6.80
N HIS A 28 -6.52 6.22 -7.62
CA HIS A 28 -6.95 7.58 -7.93
C HIS A 28 -7.24 8.41 -6.65
N ILE A 29 -6.31 8.37 -5.69
CA ILE A 29 -6.45 9.02 -4.38
C ILE A 29 -5.21 9.83 -4.00
N SER A 30 -5.42 10.79 -3.10
CA SER A 30 -4.33 11.60 -2.56
C SER A 30 -3.35 10.80 -1.70
N GLN A 31 -2.11 11.27 -1.63
CA GLN A 31 -1.08 10.75 -0.75
C GLN A 31 -1.55 10.62 0.71
N ALA A 32 -2.28 11.62 1.22
CA ALA A 32 -2.81 11.60 2.58
C ALA A 32 -3.79 10.43 2.81
N THR A 33 -4.58 10.08 1.79
CA THR A 33 -5.50 8.95 1.84
C THR A 33 -4.76 7.63 1.77
N VAL A 34 -3.76 7.49 0.90
CA VAL A 34 -2.88 6.32 0.86
C VAL A 34 -2.20 6.12 2.23
N SER A 35 -1.67 7.18 2.83
CA SER A 35 -1.05 7.12 4.16
C SER A 35 -2.01 6.62 5.25
N ARG A 36 -3.26 7.11 5.25
CA ARG A 36 -4.31 6.62 6.14
C ARG A 36 -4.62 5.14 5.92
N LEU A 37 -4.76 4.70 4.66
CA LEU A 37 -5.05 3.31 4.32
C LEU A 37 -3.91 2.37 4.72
N LEU A 38 -2.66 2.75 4.44
CA LEU A 38 -1.47 1.98 4.83
C LEU A 38 -1.37 1.84 6.35
N LYS A 39 -1.65 2.91 7.10
CA LYS A 39 -1.71 2.85 8.57
C LYS A 39 -2.84 1.95 9.07
N ALA A 40 -4.04 2.06 8.49
CA ALA A 40 -5.19 1.26 8.87
C ALA A 40 -5.01 -0.24 8.54
N ALA A 41 -4.29 -0.57 7.46
CA ALA A 41 -3.97 -1.94 7.09
C ALA A 41 -2.95 -2.61 8.04
N GLY A 42 -2.18 -1.81 8.79
CA GLY A 42 -1.34 -2.25 9.90
C GLY A 42 -0.36 -3.36 9.50
N ARG A 43 -0.42 -4.49 10.23
CA ARG A 43 0.51 -5.63 10.08
C ARG A 43 0.42 -6.37 8.74
N ARG A 44 -0.61 -6.10 7.92
CA ARG A 44 -0.77 -6.73 6.59
C ARG A 44 0.20 -6.16 5.56
N ILE A 45 0.69 -4.94 5.81
CA ILE A 45 1.60 -4.23 4.89
C ILE A 45 3.00 -4.26 5.45
N TYR A 46 3.96 -4.69 4.64
CA TYR A 46 5.37 -4.57 4.93
C TYR A 46 5.94 -3.31 4.26
N ARG A 47 6.72 -2.55 5.01
CA ARG A 47 7.37 -1.32 4.53
C ARG A 47 8.85 -1.60 4.27
N LEU A 48 9.26 -1.45 3.02
CA LEU A 48 10.61 -1.67 2.54
C LEU A 48 11.34 -0.33 2.36
N GLY A 49 12.57 -0.22 2.87
CA GLY A 49 13.38 0.98 2.71
C GLY A 49 12.96 2.16 3.62
N LYS A 50 13.43 3.37 3.28
CA LYS A 50 13.24 4.58 4.08
C LYS A 50 13.09 5.84 3.22
N GLY A 51 12.38 6.84 3.76
CA GLY A 51 12.20 8.14 3.12
C GLY A 51 11.58 8.04 1.74
N ARG A 52 12.17 8.71 0.74
CA ARG A 52 11.67 8.73 -0.66
C ARG A 52 11.77 7.37 -1.35
N ASN A 53 12.61 6.47 -0.86
CA ASN A 53 12.78 5.11 -1.40
C ASN A 53 11.88 4.08 -0.69
N THR A 54 10.88 4.54 0.07
CA THR A 54 9.94 3.65 0.76
C THR A 54 9.03 2.96 -0.24
N ARG A 55 9.00 1.63 -0.18
CA ARG A 55 8.08 0.78 -0.94
C ARG A 55 7.21 -0.01 0.02
N TYR A 56 6.06 -0.46 -0.47
CA TYR A 56 5.07 -1.20 0.27
C TYR A 56 4.81 -2.51 -0.45
N SER A 57 4.71 -3.59 0.33
CA SER A 57 4.29 -4.91 -0.14
C SER A 57 3.31 -5.50 0.85
N LEU A 58 2.67 -6.61 0.48
CA LEU A 58 2.00 -7.43 1.47
C LEU A 58 3.03 -8.21 2.29
N LEU A 59 2.70 -8.41 3.56
CA LEU A 59 3.42 -9.36 4.40
C LEU A 59 3.01 -10.77 3.97
N HIS A 60 3.87 -11.45 3.21
CA HIS A 60 3.68 -12.86 2.91
C HIS A 60 4.32 -13.71 4.02
N PRO A 61 3.59 -14.67 4.62
CA PRO A 61 4.21 -15.65 5.48
C PRO A 61 5.19 -16.50 4.66
N LEU A 62 6.43 -16.56 5.13
CA LEU A 62 7.39 -17.57 4.70
C LEU A 62 7.12 -18.77 5.62
N PHE A 63 6.68 -19.87 5.00
CA PHE A 63 6.21 -21.11 5.64
C PHE A 63 7.14 -21.61 6.75
#